data_AF-A0A3A8GI49-F1
#
_entry.id   AF-A0A3A8GI49-F1
#
_cell.length_a   1.000
_cell.length_b   1.000
_cell.length_c   1.000
_cell.angle_alpha   90.00
_cell.angle_beta   90.00
_cell.angle_gamma   90.00
#
_symmetry.space_group_name_H-M   'P 1'
#
loop_
_entity.id
_entity.type
_entity.pdbx_description
1 polymer ?
#
loop_
_entity_poly.entity_id
_entity_poly.type
_entity_poly.pdbx_seq_one_letter_code
_entity_poly.pdbx_strand_id
1 'polypeptide(L)'
;MDWSSVLGSALIGAVVGGLGSLLAHVLKVGKNVLVGALVAVVTVSSSMGWRAYQRRQPVDYEQLVASLVENDSTEGMDRYLRQWALATKTYPEIRQWFEVTPTMSRVERQQQAMQLAQAGLRRLSDRILIQRAEALSLIVDLADEKDCAAFSRGDITAEGLNRIFSGMDDETLGRFSVITASALAAELRQSPLPRQVMTSDVAQSFVEISIRLGEDETQRLANNLQRMNTLPDDEACWTSRSLYKQIATLRGRNQDALALALVSN
;
A
#
# COMPACT_ATOMS: atom_id res chain seq x y z
N MET A 1 8.42 2.46 15.67
CA MET A 1 8.95 1.83 14.44
C MET A 1 8.64 2.76 13.28
N ASP A 2 9.66 3.11 12.49
CA ASP A 2 9.59 4.14 11.45
C ASP A 2 9.23 3.51 10.09
N TRP A 3 7.95 3.60 9.72
CA TRP A 3 7.35 3.03 8.50
C TRP A 3 7.83 3.71 7.20
N SER A 4 8.60 4.82 7.29
CA SER A 4 9.16 5.51 6.13
C SER A 4 10.25 4.71 5.40
N SER A 5 10.84 3.71 6.05
CA SER A 5 11.95 2.90 5.52
C SER A 5 11.54 1.71 4.64
N VAL A 6 10.28 1.28 4.69
CA VAL A 6 9.81 0.06 3.99
C VAL A 6 9.32 0.36 2.57
N LEU A 7 8.88 1.59 2.29
CA LEU A 7 8.42 2.02 0.96
C LEU A 7 9.50 2.73 0.11
N GLY A 8 10.69 2.94 0.68
CA GLY A 8 11.77 3.73 0.06
C GLY A 8 12.79 2.93 -0.77
N SER A 9 12.79 1.60 -0.70
CA SER A 9 14.00 0.82 -1.04
C SER A 9 13.92 0.00 -2.33
N ALA A 10 12.81 0.03 -3.07
CA ALA A 10 12.60 -0.87 -4.21
C ALA A 10 12.96 -0.29 -5.60
N LEU A 11 13.50 0.92 -5.74
CA LEU A 11 13.66 1.53 -7.08
C LEU A 11 14.98 2.25 -7.43
N ILE A 12 16.01 2.25 -6.59
CA ILE A 12 17.30 2.86 -6.96
C ILE A 12 18.45 2.06 -6.36
N GLY A 13 19.18 1.29 -7.18
CA GLY A 13 20.40 0.65 -6.68
C GLY A 13 21.00 -0.52 -7.46
N ALA A 14 20.57 -0.80 -8.69
CA ALA A 14 21.34 -1.64 -9.61
C ALA A 14 21.50 -0.87 -10.93
N VAL A 15 22.67 -0.98 -11.55
CA VAL A 15 23.16 -0.24 -12.74
C VAL A 15 23.93 1.05 -12.43
N VAL A 16 25.03 0.95 -11.67
CA VAL A 16 26.32 1.60 -12.03
C VAL A 16 27.45 0.73 -11.52
N GLY A 17 27.88 -0.23 -12.33
CA GLY A 17 28.99 -1.13 -11.97
C GLY A 17 29.27 -2.18 -13.03
N GLY A 18 29.32 -1.78 -14.31
CA GLY A 18 29.52 -2.75 -15.39
C GLY A 18 29.63 -2.20 -16.81
N LEU A 19 29.82 -0.88 -17.00
CA LEU A 19 30.02 -0.29 -18.34
C LEU A 19 31.44 0.24 -18.58
N GLY A 20 32.36 0.04 -17.62
CA GLY A 20 33.78 0.40 -17.78
C GLY A 20 34.60 -0.62 -18.59
N SER A 21 34.20 -1.89 -18.65
CA SER A 21 34.99 -2.93 -19.33
C SER A 21 34.55 -3.25 -20.77
N LEU A 22 33.33 -2.87 -21.17
CA LEU A 22 32.80 -3.16 -22.51
C LEU A 22 33.28 -2.16 -23.58
N LEU A 23 33.61 -0.93 -23.20
CA LEU A 23 34.17 0.06 -24.14
C LEU A 23 35.64 -0.21 -24.53
N ALA A 24 36.36 -1.02 -23.75
CA ALA A 24 37.74 -1.40 -24.07
C ALA A 24 37.82 -2.55 -25.10
N HIS A 25 36.74 -3.30 -25.35
CA HIS A 25 36.72 -4.39 -26.34
C HIS A 25 36.08 -4.01 -27.69
N VAL A 26 35.22 -2.99 -27.73
CA VAL A 26 34.56 -2.55 -28.98
C VAL A 26 35.51 -1.73 -29.87
N LEU A 27 36.56 -1.11 -29.32
CA LEU A 27 37.53 -0.34 -30.13
C LEU A 27 38.49 -1.22 -30.97
N LYS A 28 38.35 -2.55 -30.95
CA LYS A 28 39.19 -3.46 -31.75
C LYS A 28 38.51 -4.05 -32.99
N VAL A 29 37.23 -3.75 -33.24
CA VAL A 29 36.48 -4.35 -34.35
C VAL A 29 35.91 -3.28 -35.28
N GLY A 30 36.52 -3.17 -36.47
CA GLY A 30 35.93 -2.73 -37.75
C GLY A 30 34.98 -1.53 -37.78
N LYS A 31 35.37 -0.49 -38.54
CA LYS A 31 34.67 0.78 -38.82
C LYS A 31 33.18 0.73 -39.25
N ASN A 32 32.58 -0.44 -39.49
CA ASN A 32 31.20 -0.57 -40.00
C ASN A 32 30.15 -0.93 -38.92
N VAL A 33 30.54 -1.20 -37.67
CA VAL A 33 29.60 -1.47 -36.55
C VAL A 33 29.19 -0.18 -35.80
N LEU A 34 29.93 0.92 -36.04
CA LEU A 34 29.83 2.17 -35.26
C LEU A 34 28.51 2.93 -35.48
N VAL A 35 27.87 2.81 -36.64
CA VAL A 35 26.63 3.56 -36.94
C VAL A 35 25.40 2.92 -36.28
N GLY A 36 25.32 1.58 -36.22
CA GLY A 36 24.21 0.88 -35.56
C GLY A 36 24.23 1.01 -34.03
N ALA A 37 25.42 0.99 -33.43
CA ALA A 37 25.58 1.15 -31.99
C ALA A 37 25.26 2.57 -31.50
N LEU A 38 25.56 3.61 -32.28
CA LEU A 38 25.23 5.00 -31.94
C LEU A 38 23.71 5.27 -31.97
N VAL A 39 22.99 4.68 -32.93
CA VAL A 39 21.52 4.83 -33.01
C VAL A 39 20.80 4.11 -31.86
N ALA A 40 21.29 2.94 -31.44
CA ALA A 40 20.73 2.20 -30.31
C ALA A 40 21.00 2.88 -28.94
N VAL A 41 22.14 3.54 -28.77
CA VAL A 41 22.46 4.27 -27.52
C VAL A 41 21.66 5.57 -27.40
N VAL A 42 21.35 6.24 -28.51
CA VAL A 42 20.52 7.47 -28.51
C VAL A 42 19.05 7.17 -28.21
N THR A 43 18.48 6.05 -28.66
CA THR A 43 17.08 5.69 -28.40
C THR A 43 16.85 5.14 -26.97
N VAL A 44 17.81 4.42 -26.40
CA VAL A 44 17.72 3.93 -25.01
C VAL A 44 17.95 5.07 -24.00
N SER A 45 18.88 5.99 -24.25
CA SER A 45 19.11 7.15 -23.37
C SER A 45 17.98 8.18 -23.43
N SER A 46 17.36 8.38 -24.59
CA SER A 46 16.19 9.27 -24.73
C SER A 46 14.94 8.68 -24.07
N SER A 47 14.71 7.36 -24.12
CA SER A 47 13.56 6.74 -23.43
C SER A 47 13.73 6.71 -21.90
N MET A 48 14.95 6.46 -21.39
CA MET A 48 15.24 6.56 -19.95
C MET A 48 15.17 8.01 -19.46
N GLY A 49 15.73 8.96 -20.21
CA GLY A 49 15.65 10.39 -19.92
C GLY A 49 14.21 10.92 -19.96
N TRP A 50 13.42 10.48 -20.93
CA TRP A 50 12.01 10.85 -21.06
C TRP A 50 11.15 10.28 -19.92
N ARG A 51 11.35 9.02 -19.54
CA ARG A 51 10.65 8.42 -18.38
C ARG A 51 11.07 9.08 -17.07
N ALA A 52 12.34 9.42 -16.89
CA ALA A 52 12.82 10.17 -15.73
C ALA A 52 12.27 11.60 -15.70
N TYR A 53 12.14 12.24 -16.85
CA TYR A 53 11.52 13.55 -17.01
C TYR A 53 10.01 13.52 -16.70
N GLN A 54 9.28 12.55 -17.26
CA GLN A 54 7.85 12.34 -16.96
C GLN A 54 7.61 12.05 -15.48
N ARG A 55 8.49 11.31 -14.80
CA ARG A 55 8.39 11.09 -13.35
C ARG A 55 8.54 12.36 -12.52
N ARG A 56 9.24 13.38 -13.04
CA ARG A 56 9.48 14.67 -12.37
C ARG A 56 8.45 15.74 -12.70
N GLN A 57 7.55 15.50 -13.66
CA GLN A 57 6.55 16.50 -13.97
C GLN A 57 5.52 16.61 -12.84
N PRO A 58 5.13 17.84 -12.48
CA PRO A 58 4.06 18.06 -11.54
C PRO A 58 2.74 17.48 -12.06
N VAL A 59 1.95 16.97 -11.13
CA VAL A 59 0.72 16.25 -11.44
C VAL A 59 -0.48 17.15 -11.16
N ASP A 60 -1.24 17.48 -12.22
CA ASP A 60 -2.56 18.09 -12.11
C ASP A 60 -3.61 17.06 -11.65
N TYR A 61 -4.53 17.48 -10.79
CA TYR A 61 -5.53 16.58 -10.21
C TYR A 61 -6.50 16.05 -11.27
N GLU A 62 -7.05 16.92 -12.12
CA GLU A 62 -8.04 16.53 -13.12
C GLU A 62 -7.41 15.62 -14.16
N GLN A 63 -6.19 15.95 -14.60
CA GLN A 63 -5.46 15.11 -15.54
C GLN A 63 -5.14 13.73 -14.96
N LEU A 64 -4.72 13.65 -13.68
CA LEU A 64 -4.48 12.38 -13.01
C LEU A 64 -5.75 11.54 -12.95
N VAL A 65 -6.85 12.13 -12.45
CA VAL A 65 -8.11 11.43 -12.28
C VAL A 65 -8.68 10.97 -13.62
N ALA A 66 -8.65 11.81 -14.65
CA ALA A 66 -9.06 11.42 -16.00
C ALA A 66 -8.23 10.23 -16.50
N SER A 67 -6.89 10.29 -16.40
CA SER A 67 -6.01 9.22 -16.88
C SER A 67 -6.23 7.88 -16.18
N LEU A 68 -6.58 7.88 -14.89
CA LEU A 68 -6.87 6.66 -14.14
C LEU A 68 -8.28 6.12 -14.43
N VAL A 69 -9.25 7.02 -14.65
CA VAL A 69 -10.64 6.65 -14.96
C VAL A 69 -10.76 6.07 -16.38
N GLU A 70 -10.03 6.65 -17.34
CA GLU A 70 -10.04 6.24 -18.75
C GLU A 70 -9.17 5.02 -19.04
N ASN A 71 -8.24 4.67 -18.15
CA ASN A 71 -7.47 3.43 -18.26
C ASN A 71 -8.45 2.26 -18.27
N ASP A 72 -8.43 1.41 -19.31
CA ASP A 72 -9.30 0.25 -19.52
C ASP A 72 -8.65 -1.08 -19.12
N SER A 73 -7.44 -1.04 -18.58
CA SER A 73 -6.70 -2.20 -18.06
C SER A 73 -7.55 -3.01 -17.06
N THR A 74 -7.40 -4.33 -17.18
CA THR A 74 -8.03 -5.32 -16.30
C THR A 74 -7.09 -5.77 -15.19
N GLU A 75 -5.85 -5.26 -15.14
CA GLU A 75 -4.91 -5.56 -14.07
C GLU A 75 -5.44 -5.06 -12.72
N GLY A 76 -5.24 -5.85 -11.66
CA GLY A 76 -5.76 -5.56 -10.32
C GLY A 76 -5.35 -4.18 -9.79
N MET A 77 -4.08 -3.79 -9.97
CA MET A 77 -3.60 -2.47 -9.54
C MET A 77 -4.27 -1.32 -10.30
N ASP A 78 -4.47 -1.46 -11.61
CA ASP A 78 -5.11 -0.42 -12.41
C ASP A 78 -6.59 -0.28 -12.05
N ARG A 79 -7.28 -1.40 -11.82
CA ARG A 79 -8.65 -1.42 -11.29
C ARG A 79 -8.74 -0.73 -9.93
N TYR A 80 -7.82 -1.03 -9.01
CA TYR A 80 -7.75 -0.35 -7.71
C TYR A 80 -7.52 1.16 -7.87
N LEU A 81 -6.55 1.58 -8.70
CA LEU A 81 -6.25 3.00 -8.91
C LEU A 81 -7.42 3.75 -9.55
N ARG A 82 -8.18 3.09 -10.44
CA ARG A 82 -9.43 3.62 -10.99
C ARG A 82 -10.46 3.88 -9.90
N GLN A 83 -10.70 2.88 -9.04
CA GLN A 83 -11.62 3.01 -7.91
C GLN A 83 -11.17 4.08 -6.91
N TRP A 84 -9.87 4.18 -6.63
CA TRP A 84 -9.29 5.23 -5.80
C TRP A 84 -9.49 6.62 -6.41
N ALA A 85 -9.25 6.79 -7.71
CA ALA A 85 -9.48 8.05 -8.41
C ALA A 85 -10.94 8.49 -8.30
N LEU A 86 -11.89 7.58 -8.50
CA LEU A 86 -13.32 7.85 -8.32
C LEU A 86 -13.66 8.23 -6.88
N ALA A 87 -13.12 7.50 -5.90
CA ALA A 87 -13.33 7.80 -4.48
C ALA A 87 -12.79 9.17 -4.07
N THR A 88 -11.68 9.63 -4.66
CA THR A 88 -11.12 10.96 -4.30
C THR A 88 -12.04 12.12 -4.67
N LYS A 89 -12.92 11.96 -5.68
CA LYS A 89 -13.83 13.02 -6.13
C LYS A 89 -14.82 13.48 -5.06
N THR A 90 -15.10 12.64 -4.06
CA THR A 90 -16.02 12.99 -2.95
C THR A 90 -15.35 13.77 -1.83
N TYR A 91 -14.03 13.99 -1.90
CA TYR A 91 -13.24 14.63 -0.85
C TYR A 91 -12.50 15.87 -1.39
N PRO A 92 -13.07 17.08 -1.26
CA PRO A 92 -12.48 18.29 -1.82
C PRO A 92 -11.09 18.60 -1.25
N GLU A 93 -10.77 18.14 -0.04
CA GLU A 93 -9.46 18.32 0.59
C GLU A 93 -8.33 17.68 -0.23
N ILE A 94 -8.62 16.55 -0.89
CA ILE A 94 -7.62 15.87 -1.74
C ILE A 94 -7.31 16.73 -2.95
N ARG A 95 -8.33 17.29 -3.61
CA ARG A 95 -8.14 18.22 -4.73
C ARG A 95 -7.38 19.48 -4.30
N GLN A 96 -7.78 20.11 -3.19
CA GLN A 96 -7.11 21.29 -2.66
C GLN A 96 -5.63 21.00 -2.32
N TRP A 97 -5.34 19.80 -1.83
CA TRP A 97 -3.96 19.38 -1.61
C TRP A 97 -3.14 19.34 -2.89
N PHE A 98 -3.70 18.94 -4.04
CA PHE A 98 -3.01 19.05 -5.33
C PHE A 98 -2.74 20.51 -5.71
N GLU A 99 -3.72 21.38 -5.53
CA GLU A 99 -3.63 22.81 -5.86
C GLU A 99 -2.55 23.53 -5.03
N VAL A 100 -2.39 23.19 -3.74
CA VAL A 100 -1.37 23.80 -2.86
C VAL A 100 -0.01 23.10 -2.90
N THR A 101 0.12 21.98 -3.63
CA THR A 101 1.38 21.26 -3.84
C THR A 101 1.71 21.12 -5.33
N PRO A 102 1.67 22.20 -6.13
CA PRO A 102 1.68 22.11 -7.58
C PRO A 102 3.04 21.68 -8.15
N THR A 103 4.12 21.64 -7.36
CA THR A 103 5.46 21.22 -7.81
C THR A 103 5.80 19.78 -7.43
N MET A 104 4.91 19.08 -6.75
CA MET A 104 5.17 17.73 -6.26
C MET A 104 5.17 16.73 -7.42
N SER A 105 6.24 15.94 -7.52
CA SER A 105 6.32 14.87 -8.50
C SER A 105 5.32 13.76 -8.19
N ARG A 106 5.05 12.90 -9.18
CA ARG A 106 4.13 11.77 -9.00
C ARG A 106 4.55 10.83 -7.88
N VAL A 107 5.86 10.56 -7.77
CA VAL A 107 6.41 9.62 -6.77
C VAL A 107 6.30 10.20 -5.37
N GLU A 108 6.71 11.46 -5.18
CA GLU A 108 6.58 12.16 -3.90
C GLU A 108 5.13 12.23 -3.45
N ARG A 109 4.22 12.52 -4.39
CA ARG A 109 2.78 12.59 -4.11
C ARG A 109 2.23 11.25 -3.68
N GLN A 110 2.59 10.16 -4.36
CA GLN A 110 2.17 8.82 -3.97
C GLN A 110 2.67 8.47 -2.56
N GLN A 111 3.95 8.71 -2.27
CA GLN A 111 4.53 8.44 -0.94
C GLN A 111 3.84 9.26 0.16
N GLN A 112 3.63 10.56 -0.07
CA GLN A 112 2.97 11.40 0.91
C GLN A 112 1.49 11.05 1.08
N ALA A 113 0.77 10.70 0.01
CA ALA A 113 -0.61 10.24 0.10
C ALA A 113 -0.73 8.96 0.94
N MET A 114 0.21 8.02 0.82
CA MET A 114 0.25 6.81 1.64
C MET A 114 0.49 7.14 3.13
N GLN A 115 1.45 8.03 3.43
CA GLN A 115 1.73 8.47 4.80
C GLN A 115 0.53 9.18 5.44
N LEU A 116 -0.08 10.12 4.71
CA LEU A 116 -1.25 10.85 5.18
C LEU A 116 -2.47 9.93 5.36
N ALA A 117 -2.70 9.01 4.43
CA ALA A 117 -3.77 8.03 4.56
C ALA A 117 -3.55 7.14 5.80
N GLN A 118 -2.33 6.65 6.03
CA GLN A 118 -2.00 5.85 7.21
C GLN A 118 -2.23 6.63 8.51
N ALA A 119 -1.77 7.88 8.58
CA ALA A 119 -1.97 8.74 9.75
C ALA A 119 -3.46 9.04 10.00
N GLY A 120 -4.22 9.26 8.93
CA GLY A 120 -5.63 9.60 8.96
C GLY A 120 -6.55 8.47 9.40
N LEU A 121 -6.11 7.21 9.38
CA LEU A 121 -6.91 6.07 9.84
C LEU A 121 -7.41 6.26 11.28
N ARG A 122 -6.59 6.80 12.17
CA ARG A 122 -6.98 7.04 13.58
C ARG A 122 -8.05 8.11 13.74
N ARG A 123 -8.36 8.88 12.69
CA ARG A 123 -9.42 9.89 12.69
C ARG A 123 -10.75 9.33 12.20
N LEU A 124 -10.76 8.12 11.64
CA LEU A 124 -11.99 7.51 11.12
C LEU A 124 -12.84 6.96 12.26
N SER A 125 -14.15 6.90 12.05
CA SER A 125 -15.11 6.27 12.97
C SER A 125 -14.91 4.76 13.07
N ASP A 126 -15.35 4.14 14.15
CA ASP A 126 -15.26 2.69 14.35
C ASP A 126 -15.90 1.88 13.23
N ARG A 127 -17.08 2.31 12.75
CA ARG A 127 -17.74 1.70 11.60
C ARG A 127 -16.82 1.58 10.38
N ILE A 128 -16.07 2.62 10.06
CA ILE A 128 -15.15 2.62 8.90
C ILE A 128 -13.91 1.75 9.18
N LEU A 129 -13.42 1.73 10.42
CA LEU A 129 -12.30 0.86 10.80
C LEU A 129 -12.68 -0.62 10.80
N ILE A 130 -13.91 -0.95 11.16
CA ILE A 130 -14.46 -2.31 11.05
C ILE A 130 -14.56 -2.70 9.57
N GLN A 131 -15.13 -1.85 8.71
CA GLN A 131 -15.16 -2.10 7.27
C GLN A 131 -13.76 -2.27 6.67
N ARG A 132 -12.76 -1.55 7.21
CA ARG A 132 -11.35 -1.75 6.84
C ARG A 132 -10.86 -3.12 7.26
N ALA A 133 -11.10 -3.55 8.50
CA ALA A 133 -10.71 -4.87 8.97
C ALA A 133 -11.36 -5.99 8.15
N GLU A 134 -12.63 -5.83 7.75
CA GLU A 134 -13.33 -6.75 6.85
C GLU A 134 -12.66 -6.81 5.47
N ALA A 135 -12.35 -5.66 4.87
CA ALA A 135 -11.65 -5.62 3.58
C ALA A 135 -10.24 -6.25 3.67
N LEU A 136 -9.54 -6.05 4.78
CA LEU A 136 -8.24 -6.66 5.04
C LEU A 136 -8.34 -8.18 5.24
N SER A 137 -9.43 -8.67 5.85
CA SER A 137 -9.72 -10.11 5.92
C SER A 137 -9.80 -10.70 4.51
N LEU A 138 -10.55 -10.06 3.61
CA LEU A 138 -10.67 -10.51 2.22
C LEU A 138 -9.32 -10.49 1.50
N ILE A 139 -8.50 -9.46 1.72
CA ILE A 139 -7.12 -9.37 1.18
C ILE A 139 -6.30 -10.59 1.61
N VAL A 140 -6.24 -10.91 2.90
CA VAL A 140 -5.40 -12.02 3.39
C VAL A 140 -5.97 -13.39 3.06
N ASP A 141 -7.28 -13.51 2.85
CA ASP A 141 -7.94 -14.75 2.44
C ASP A 141 -7.70 -15.06 0.95
N LEU A 142 -7.63 -14.03 0.09
CA LEU A 142 -7.33 -14.18 -1.33
C LEU A 142 -5.85 -14.38 -1.64
N ALA A 143 -4.97 -13.88 -0.77
CA ALA A 143 -3.53 -13.98 -0.96
C ALA A 143 -3.03 -15.43 -0.79
N ASP A 144 -2.02 -15.83 -1.56
CA ASP A 144 -1.24 -17.03 -1.22
C ASP A 144 -0.46 -16.81 0.08
N GLU A 145 0.11 -17.88 0.64
CA GLU A 145 0.80 -17.81 1.94
C GLU A 145 1.91 -16.74 1.97
N LYS A 146 2.69 -16.65 0.89
CA LYS A 146 3.81 -15.71 0.79
C LYS A 146 3.33 -14.28 0.70
N ASP A 147 2.36 -13.99 -0.16
CA ASP A 147 1.80 -12.65 -0.33
C ASP A 147 1.02 -12.22 0.91
N CYS A 148 0.34 -13.15 1.58
CA CYS A 148 -0.36 -12.93 2.84
C CYS A 148 0.61 -12.55 3.96
N ALA A 149 1.70 -13.30 4.11
CA ALA A 149 2.76 -12.98 5.06
C ALA A 149 3.39 -11.62 4.76
N ALA A 150 3.69 -11.35 3.49
CA ALA A 150 4.32 -10.10 3.10
C ALA A 150 3.40 -8.88 3.31
N PHE A 151 2.12 -9.04 2.98
CA PHE A 151 1.09 -8.03 3.26
C PHE A 151 1.02 -7.70 4.75
N SER A 152 1.09 -8.74 5.59
CA SER A 152 0.98 -8.64 7.05
C SER A 152 2.16 -7.92 7.70
N ARG A 153 3.36 -8.07 7.13
CA ARG A 153 4.58 -7.39 7.56
C ARG A 153 4.73 -5.99 6.94
N GLY A 154 3.94 -5.68 5.91
CA GLY A 154 4.01 -4.44 5.17
C GLY A 154 5.13 -4.39 4.13
N ASP A 155 5.69 -5.54 3.72
CA ASP A 155 6.77 -5.68 2.74
C ASP A 155 6.29 -6.30 1.40
N ILE A 156 4.97 -6.29 1.15
CA ILE A 156 4.40 -6.77 -0.11
C ILE A 156 4.91 -6.00 -1.33
N THR A 157 5.25 -6.74 -2.40
CA THR A 157 5.69 -6.15 -3.67
C THR A 157 4.52 -5.65 -4.50
N ALA A 158 4.80 -4.82 -5.51
CA ALA A 158 3.79 -4.36 -6.45
C ALA A 158 3.12 -5.54 -7.21
N GLU A 159 3.89 -6.58 -7.54
CA GLU A 159 3.38 -7.77 -8.21
C GLU A 159 2.48 -8.61 -7.29
N GLY A 160 2.84 -8.73 -6.01
CA GLY A 160 2.01 -9.40 -5.00
C GLY A 160 0.69 -8.67 -4.79
N LEU A 161 0.75 -7.34 -4.65
CA LEU A 161 -0.46 -6.52 -4.52
C LEU A 161 -1.34 -6.60 -5.77
N ASN A 162 -0.73 -6.62 -6.97
CA ASN A 162 -1.46 -6.81 -8.21
C ASN A 162 -2.17 -8.16 -8.27
N ARG A 163 -1.54 -9.25 -7.84
CA ARG A 163 -2.19 -10.58 -7.76
C ARG A 163 -3.40 -10.56 -6.84
N ILE A 164 -3.25 -10.00 -5.64
CA ILE A 164 -4.34 -9.90 -4.67
C ILE A 164 -5.51 -9.10 -5.24
N PHE A 165 -5.25 -7.90 -5.78
CA PHE A 165 -6.31 -7.05 -6.34
C PHE A 165 -6.94 -7.61 -7.60
N SER A 166 -6.21 -8.42 -8.37
CA SER A 166 -6.77 -9.13 -9.53
C SER A 166 -7.82 -10.15 -9.09
N GLY A 167 -7.71 -10.71 -7.88
CA GLY A 167 -8.68 -11.63 -7.30
C GLY A 167 -9.93 -10.96 -6.68
N MET A 168 -9.98 -9.62 -6.62
CA MET A 168 -11.11 -8.88 -6.04
C MET A 168 -12.10 -8.41 -7.10
N ASP A 169 -13.38 -8.32 -6.72
CA ASP A 169 -14.37 -7.60 -7.51
C ASP A 169 -14.24 -6.07 -7.36
N ASP A 170 -14.84 -5.34 -8.30
CA ASP A 170 -14.78 -3.87 -8.32
C ASP A 170 -15.51 -3.24 -7.13
N GLU A 171 -16.51 -3.92 -6.57
CA GLU A 171 -17.23 -3.44 -5.39
C GLU A 171 -16.32 -3.42 -4.15
N THR A 172 -15.56 -4.48 -3.94
CA THR A 172 -14.61 -4.62 -2.84
C THR A 172 -13.47 -3.63 -2.99
N LEU A 173 -12.91 -3.51 -4.21
CA LEU A 173 -11.89 -2.50 -4.52
C LEU A 173 -12.42 -1.08 -4.28
N GLY A 174 -13.67 -0.81 -4.67
CA GLY A 174 -14.36 0.46 -4.43
C GLY A 174 -14.48 0.78 -2.94
N ARG A 175 -14.95 -0.17 -2.13
CA ARG A 175 -15.04 0.01 -0.67
C ARG A 175 -13.69 0.30 -0.03
N PHE A 176 -12.65 -0.48 -0.39
CA PHE A 176 -11.29 -0.27 0.13
C PHE A 176 -10.70 1.10 -0.30
N SER A 177 -11.01 1.52 -1.53
CA SER A 177 -10.62 2.81 -2.09
C SER A 177 -11.26 3.99 -1.35
N VAL A 178 -12.55 3.89 -1.04
CA VAL A 178 -13.29 4.89 -0.25
C VAL A 178 -12.70 5.03 1.15
N ILE A 179 -12.36 3.92 1.81
CA ILE A 179 -11.71 3.95 3.13
C ILE A 179 -10.38 4.70 3.05
N THR A 180 -9.53 4.35 2.08
CA THR A 180 -8.21 4.97 1.90
C THR A 180 -8.32 6.47 1.59
N ALA A 181 -9.24 6.85 0.69
CA ALA A 181 -9.50 8.26 0.37
C ALA A 181 -10.07 9.03 1.58
N SER A 182 -10.96 8.42 2.37
CA SER A 182 -11.52 9.02 3.59
C SER A 182 -10.44 9.28 4.64
N ALA A 183 -9.48 8.35 4.79
CA ALA A 183 -8.36 8.49 5.71
C ALA A 183 -7.46 9.67 5.29
N LEU A 184 -7.07 9.71 4.01
CA LEU A 184 -6.29 10.81 3.45
C LEU A 184 -6.99 12.15 3.66
N ALA A 185 -8.28 12.23 3.35
CA ALA A 185 -9.06 13.45 3.52
C ALA A 185 -9.17 13.88 4.99
N ALA A 186 -9.39 12.93 5.92
CA ALA A 186 -9.45 13.22 7.35
C ALA A 186 -8.11 13.75 7.89
N GLU A 187 -6.98 13.22 7.41
CA GLU A 187 -5.66 13.75 7.76
C GLU A 187 -5.42 15.13 7.16
N LEU A 188 -5.73 15.34 5.88
CA LEU A 188 -5.60 16.66 5.25
C LEU A 188 -6.46 17.72 5.95
N ARG A 189 -7.68 17.37 6.36
CA ARG A 189 -8.59 18.23 7.12
C ARG A 189 -8.16 18.41 8.59
N GLN A 190 -7.25 17.57 9.09
CA GLN A 190 -6.90 17.47 10.51
C GLN A 190 -8.14 17.28 11.42
N SER A 191 -9.19 16.61 10.93
CA SER A 191 -10.47 16.48 11.63
C SER A 191 -11.18 15.16 11.28
N PRO A 192 -11.76 14.46 12.27
CA PRO A 192 -11.70 14.76 13.72
C PRO A 192 -10.29 14.55 14.30
N LEU A 193 -10.10 14.83 15.60
CA LEU A 193 -8.84 14.55 16.28
C LEU A 193 -8.51 13.03 16.21
N PRO A 194 -7.22 12.65 16.12
CA PRO A 194 -6.84 11.24 16.12
C PRO A 194 -7.28 10.58 17.43
N ARG A 195 -7.97 9.45 17.32
CA ARG A 195 -8.43 8.66 18.45
C ARG A 195 -7.29 7.82 19.00
N GLN A 196 -7.34 7.54 20.31
CA GLN A 196 -6.38 6.69 21.01
C GLN A 196 -7.10 5.43 21.48
N VAL A 197 -6.42 4.30 21.34
CA VAL A 197 -6.92 3.03 21.87
C VAL A 197 -6.54 2.91 23.35
N MET A 198 -7.48 2.42 24.17
CA MET A 198 -7.21 2.09 25.56
C MET A 198 -6.69 0.66 25.66
N THR A 199 -5.54 0.46 26.29
CA THR A 199 -4.91 -0.87 26.45
C THR A 199 -5.84 -1.86 27.16
N SER A 200 -6.67 -1.40 28.10
CA SER A 200 -7.68 -2.22 28.78
C SER A 200 -8.71 -2.81 27.81
N ASP A 201 -9.12 -2.04 26.79
CA ASP A 201 -10.15 -2.45 25.84
C ASP A 201 -9.58 -3.48 24.85
N VAL A 202 -8.31 -3.34 24.47
CA VAL A 202 -7.59 -4.35 23.69
C VAL A 202 -7.44 -5.63 24.49
N ALA A 203 -7.00 -5.55 25.75
CA ALA A 203 -6.88 -6.71 26.62
C ALA A 203 -8.22 -7.45 26.79
N GLN A 204 -9.32 -6.71 27.00
CA GLN A 204 -10.66 -7.29 27.09
C GLN A 204 -11.10 -7.97 25.78
N SER A 205 -10.68 -7.43 24.63
CA SER A 205 -10.92 -8.05 23.33
C SER A 205 -10.21 -9.40 23.22
N PHE A 206 -8.97 -9.52 23.69
CA PHE A 206 -8.24 -10.79 23.72
C PHE A 206 -8.83 -11.82 24.70
N VAL A 207 -9.45 -11.36 25.80
CA VAL A 207 -10.23 -12.24 26.69
C VAL A 207 -11.46 -12.81 25.98
N GLU A 208 -12.17 -12.01 25.16
CA GLU A 208 -13.30 -12.54 24.40
C GLU A 208 -12.85 -13.48 23.28
N ILE A 209 -11.70 -13.19 22.65
CA ILE A 209 -11.08 -14.08 21.66
C ILE A 209 -10.71 -15.43 22.30
N SER A 210 -10.16 -15.44 23.52
CA SER A 210 -9.73 -16.69 24.18
C SER A 210 -10.89 -17.64 24.46
N ILE A 211 -12.07 -17.11 24.79
CA ILE A 211 -13.29 -17.91 24.97
C ILE A 211 -13.67 -18.68 23.70
N ARG A 212 -13.33 -18.16 22.52
CA ARG A 212 -13.74 -18.73 21.21
C ARG A 212 -12.66 -19.56 20.56
N LEU A 213 -11.43 -19.05 20.57
CA LEU A 213 -10.29 -19.66 19.90
C LEU A 213 -9.60 -20.72 20.79
N GLY A 214 -9.83 -20.67 22.10
CA GLY A 214 -9.10 -21.45 23.10
C GLY A 214 -7.86 -20.69 23.61
N GLU A 215 -7.41 -21.04 24.81
CA GLU A 215 -6.28 -20.37 25.47
C GLU A 215 -4.98 -20.53 24.69
N ASP A 216 -4.66 -21.75 24.24
CA ASP A 216 -3.41 -22.06 23.54
C ASP A 216 -3.26 -21.28 22.22
N GLU A 217 -4.29 -21.31 21.37
CA GLU A 217 -4.28 -20.61 20.09
C GLU A 217 -4.37 -19.09 20.26
N THR A 218 -5.00 -18.60 21.33
CA THR A 218 -4.98 -17.16 21.65
C THR A 218 -3.62 -16.70 22.13
N GLN A 219 -2.94 -17.52 22.94
CA GLN A 219 -1.56 -17.26 23.35
C GLN A 219 -0.61 -17.29 22.15
N ARG A 220 -0.80 -18.24 21.22
CA ARG A 220 -0.07 -18.30 19.94
C ARG A 220 -0.29 -17.03 19.13
N LEU A 221 -1.55 -16.61 18.94
CA LEU A 221 -1.90 -15.38 18.23
C LEU A 221 -1.23 -14.15 18.86
N ALA A 222 -1.35 -13.99 20.19
CA ALA A 222 -0.75 -12.87 20.90
C ALA A 222 0.79 -12.86 20.80
N ASN A 223 1.44 -14.02 20.97
CA ASN A 223 2.89 -14.16 20.83
C ASN A 223 3.36 -13.85 19.40
N ASN A 224 2.61 -14.32 18.40
CA ASN A 224 2.94 -14.10 17.00
C ASN A 224 2.83 -12.62 16.62
N LEU A 225 1.81 -11.90 17.10
CA LEU A 225 1.67 -10.47 16.84
C LEU A 225 2.86 -9.64 17.34
N GLN A 226 3.51 -10.03 18.44
CA GLN A 226 4.68 -9.35 18.97
C GLN A 226 5.95 -9.56 18.13
N ARG A 227 5.99 -10.61 17.31
CA ARG A 227 7.17 -11.01 16.52
C ARG A 227 6.87 -11.20 15.04
N MET A 228 5.80 -10.55 14.54
CA MET A 228 5.27 -10.72 13.18
C MET A 228 6.36 -10.64 12.10
N ASN A 229 7.31 -9.71 12.25
CA ASN A 229 8.38 -9.46 11.28
C ASN A 229 9.43 -10.58 11.19
N THR A 230 9.46 -11.51 12.16
CA THR A 230 10.44 -12.60 12.22
C THR A 230 9.80 -13.99 12.12
N LEU A 231 8.48 -14.05 12.00
CA LEU A 231 7.77 -15.33 11.82
C LEU A 231 8.09 -15.92 10.44
N PRO A 232 8.13 -17.26 10.31
CA PRO A 232 7.94 -17.93 9.02
C PRO A 232 6.66 -17.49 8.31
N ASP A 233 6.60 -17.64 6.97
CA ASP A 233 5.48 -17.14 6.16
C ASP A 233 4.13 -17.79 6.51
N ASP A 234 4.12 -19.10 6.76
CA ASP A 234 2.94 -19.84 7.22
C ASP A 234 2.39 -19.30 8.55
N GLU A 235 3.26 -19.07 9.54
CA GLU A 235 2.88 -18.50 10.83
C GLU A 235 2.42 -17.05 10.71
N ALA A 236 3.09 -16.22 9.92
CA ALA A 236 2.70 -14.82 9.71
C ALA A 236 1.33 -14.74 9.02
N CYS A 237 1.11 -15.55 7.98
CA CYS A 237 -0.17 -15.58 7.29
C CYS A 237 -1.29 -16.12 8.19
N TRP A 238 -1.05 -17.21 8.91
CA TRP A 238 -2.00 -17.75 9.89
C TRP A 238 -2.38 -16.70 10.94
N THR A 239 -1.40 -15.94 11.44
CA THR A 239 -1.60 -14.91 12.47
C THR A 239 -2.54 -13.83 11.97
N SER A 240 -2.32 -13.31 10.75
CA SER A 240 -3.17 -12.26 10.18
C SER A 240 -4.56 -12.74 9.84
N ARG A 241 -4.70 -13.92 9.21
CA ARG A 241 -6.01 -14.52 8.94
C ARG A 241 -6.79 -14.73 10.23
N SER A 242 -6.13 -15.23 11.27
CA SER A 242 -6.73 -15.43 12.59
C SER A 242 -7.17 -14.09 13.18
N LEU A 243 -6.32 -13.08 13.18
CA LEU A 243 -6.63 -11.75 13.73
C LEU A 243 -7.86 -11.12 13.08
N TYR A 244 -7.88 -11.02 11.74
CA TYR A 244 -9.00 -10.41 11.02
C TYR A 244 -10.29 -11.21 11.16
N LYS A 245 -10.19 -12.55 11.11
CA LYS A 245 -11.34 -13.43 11.36
C LYS A 245 -11.92 -13.21 12.76
N GLN A 246 -11.07 -13.10 13.79
CA GLN A 246 -11.54 -12.89 15.16
C GLN A 246 -12.22 -11.53 15.33
N ILE A 247 -11.71 -10.46 14.72
CA ILE A 247 -12.35 -9.12 14.73
C ILE A 247 -13.80 -9.20 14.23
N ALA A 248 -14.06 -9.95 13.15
CA ALA A 248 -15.40 -10.10 12.59
C ALA A 248 -16.37 -10.82 13.56
N THR A 249 -15.84 -11.60 14.49
CA THR A 249 -16.66 -12.28 15.50
C THR A 249 -17.00 -11.38 16.69
N LEU A 250 -16.13 -10.43 17.06
CA LEU A 250 -16.35 -9.54 18.20
C LEU A 250 -17.56 -8.63 17.99
N ARG A 251 -18.09 -8.06 19.08
CA ARG A 251 -19.23 -7.13 19.04
C ARG A 251 -19.01 -5.93 19.96
N GLY A 252 -19.63 -4.80 19.60
CA GLY A 252 -19.61 -3.58 20.38
C GLY A 252 -18.19 -3.09 20.68
N ARG A 253 -17.97 -2.62 21.92
CA ARG A 253 -16.72 -1.96 22.34
C ARG A 253 -15.45 -2.76 22.06
N ASN A 254 -15.48 -4.09 22.18
CA ASN A 254 -14.30 -4.93 21.92
C ASN A 254 -13.95 -4.97 20.42
N GLN A 255 -14.96 -5.01 19.55
CA GLN A 255 -14.74 -4.95 18.10
C GLN A 255 -14.17 -3.58 17.70
N ASP A 256 -14.77 -2.51 18.22
CA ASP A 256 -14.34 -1.12 17.97
C ASP A 256 -12.89 -0.91 18.41
N ALA A 257 -12.57 -1.34 19.64
CA ALA A 257 -11.23 -1.20 20.22
C ALA A 257 -10.17 -1.96 19.44
N LEU A 258 -10.46 -3.20 19.02
CA LEU A 258 -9.50 -3.98 18.25
C LEU A 258 -9.32 -3.42 16.83
N ALA A 259 -10.39 -2.97 16.18
CA ALA A 259 -10.29 -2.30 14.88
C ALA A 259 -9.47 -0.99 14.95
N LEU A 260 -9.60 -0.22 16.04
CA LEU A 260 -8.78 0.96 16.30
C LEU A 260 -7.32 0.60 16.64
N ALA A 261 -7.09 -0.49 17.37
CA ALA A 261 -5.75 -0.96 17.71
C ALA A 261 -4.92 -1.28 16.46
N LEU A 262 -5.53 -1.87 15.42
CA LEU A 262 -4.84 -2.20 14.16
C LEU A 262 -4.30 -0.99 13.37
N VAL A 263 -4.72 0.22 13.73
CA VAL A 263 -4.28 1.46 13.08
C VAL A 263 -3.56 2.40 14.06
N SER A 264 -3.39 1.95 15.30
CA SER A 264 -2.76 2.71 16.37
C SER A 264 -1.40 2.08 16.68
N ASN A 265 -0.33 2.70 16.18
CA ASN A 265 1.04 2.39 16.62
C ASN A 265 1.24 2.79 18.09
#